data_AF-A0A4P8L674-F1
#
_entry.id   AF-A0A4P8L674-F1
#
_cell.length_a   1.000
_cell.length_b   1.000
_cell.length_c   1.000
_cell.angle_alpha   90.00
_cell.angle_beta   90.00
_cell.angle_gamma   90.00
#
_symmetry.space_group_name_H-M   'P 1'
#
loop_
_entity.id
_entity.type
_entity.pdbx_description
1 polymer ?
#
loop_
_entity_poly.entity_id
_entity_poly.type
_entity_poly.pdbx_seq_one_letter_code
_entity_poly.pdbx_strand_id
1 'polypeptide(L)'
;MTWHCPEVNIFEGGSGDALSQLAFMTSAVRREGQFSNPSVVMRGSAAELPYDNGIFDAVITDPPYYHNESYSELSDVCYVWLRPTIGFLYPEHFAGQLTPKKKECVAAAYRQGGKQQARDYYEDTLFQSLREAHRVTKPGGILIVVYAHKTTLGWAILVDALRRAG
;
A
#
# COMPACT_ATOMS: atom_id res chain seq x y z
N MET A 1 6.70 -22.22 4.82
CA MET A 1 8.17 -22.27 4.59
C MET A 1 8.78 -21.41 5.68
N THR A 2 9.37 -22.04 6.70
CA THR A 2 9.93 -21.35 7.87
C THR A 2 11.41 -21.15 7.58
N TRP A 3 11.80 -19.92 7.20
CA TRP A 3 13.19 -19.59 6.96
C TRP A 3 13.90 -19.42 8.32
N HIS A 4 14.87 -20.28 8.63
CA HIS A 4 15.62 -20.21 9.89
C HIS A 4 16.90 -19.35 9.77
N CYS A 5 17.38 -19.12 8.55
CA CYS A 5 18.47 -18.21 8.21
C CYS A 5 18.31 -17.76 6.74
N PRO A 6 18.91 -16.63 6.33
CA PRO A 6 19.07 -16.33 4.92
C PRO A 6 20.01 -17.39 4.30
N GLU A 7 19.50 -18.21 3.38
CA GLU A 7 20.30 -19.23 2.68
C GLU A 7 21.31 -18.61 1.70
N VAL A 8 21.10 -17.35 1.31
CA VAL A 8 21.94 -16.66 0.32
C VAL A 8 23.08 -15.92 1.00
N ASN A 9 24.31 -16.27 0.62
CA ASN A 9 25.49 -15.51 0.98
C ASN A 9 25.47 -14.14 0.26
N ILE A 10 25.37 -13.07 1.03
CA ILE A 10 25.23 -11.71 0.52
C ILE A 10 26.48 -11.17 -0.22
N PHE A 11 27.61 -11.88 -0.19
CA PHE A 11 28.89 -11.45 -0.79
C PHE A 11 29.43 -12.38 -1.89
N GLU A 12 28.73 -13.46 -2.24
CA GLU A 12 29.28 -14.52 -3.12
C GLU A 12 29.03 -14.28 -4.61
N GLY A 13 28.34 -13.21 -4.99
CA GLY A 13 28.03 -12.90 -6.40
C GLY A 13 26.96 -13.82 -7.03
N GLY A 14 26.18 -14.53 -6.20
CA GLY A 14 25.08 -15.40 -6.64
C GLY A 14 23.72 -14.68 -6.72
N SER A 15 22.72 -15.32 -7.32
CA SER A 15 21.37 -14.76 -7.36
C SER A 15 20.84 -14.46 -5.95
N GLY A 16 20.52 -13.19 -5.67
CA GLY A 16 20.06 -12.73 -4.35
C GLY A 16 21.13 -12.09 -3.47
N ASP A 17 22.40 -12.05 -3.89
CA ASP A 17 23.46 -11.32 -3.17
C ASP A 17 23.27 -9.79 -3.25
N ALA A 18 23.88 -9.06 -2.32
CA ALA A 18 23.65 -7.62 -2.18
C ALA A 18 24.06 -6.81 -3.44
N LEU A 19 25.18 -7.16 -4.08
CA LEU A 19 25.67 -6.46 -5.26
C LEU A 19 24.85 -6.80 -6.50
N SER A 20 24.46 -8.07 -6.66
CA SER A 20 23.55 -8.46 -7.75
C SER A 20 22.18 -7.77 -7.62
N GLN A 21 21.62 -7.70 -6.41
CA GLN A 21 20.37 -6.99 -6.16
C GLN A 21 20.50 -5.49 -6.46
N LEU A 22 21.61 -4.86 -6.07
CA LEU A 22 21.88 -3.46 -6.41
C LEU A 22 22.01 -3.26 -7.93
N ALA A 23 22.67 -4.18 -8.63
CA ALA A 23 22.78 -4.15 -10.08
C ALA A 23 21.40 -4.26 -10.75
N PHE A 24 20.52 -5.15 -10.28
CA PHE A 24 19.15 -5.27 -10.78
C PHE A 24 18.34 -3.99 -10.53
N MET A 25 18.37 -3.46 -9.31
CA MET A 25 17.64 -2.22 -8.97
C MET A 25 18.10 -1.04 -9.82
N THR A 26 19.41 -0.83 -9.93
CA THR A 26 19.96 0.28 -10.73
C THR A 26 19.71 0.10 -12.23
N SER A 27 19.73 -1.13 -12.74
CA SER A 27 19.39 -1.42 -14.14
C SER A 27 17.92 -1.12 -14.43
N ALA A 28 17.01 -1.48 -13.52
CA ALA A 28 15.60 -1.13 -13.64
C ALA A 28 15.42 0.40 -13.65
N VAL A 29 16.00 1.13 -12.69
CA VAL A 29 15.93 2.60 -12.65
C VAL A 29 16.46 3.25 -13.92
N ARG A 30 17.60 2.78 -14.45
CA ARG A 30 18.16 3.29 -15.72
C ARG A 30 17.24 3.02 -16.89
N ARG A 31 16.65 1.82 -16.98
CA ARG A 31 15.70 1.47 -18.05
C ARG A 31 14.45 2.34 -17.96
N GLU A 32 13.83 2.43 -16.79
CA GLU A 32 12.62 3.24 -16.60
C GLU A 32 12.88 4.72 -16.85
N GLY A 33 14.07 5.22 -16.50
CA GLY A 33 14.49 6.60 -16.76
C GLY A 33 14.68 6.95 -18.24
N GLN A 34 14.62 5.98 -19.16
CA GLN A 34 14.62 6.24 -20.61
C GLN A 34 13.25 6.71 -21.12
N PHE A 35 12.18 6.45 -20.38
CA PHE A 35 10.83 6.86 -20.76
C PHE A 35 10.52 8.26 -20.21
N SER A 36 9.87 9.09 -21.03
CA SER A 36 9.54 10.48 -20.70
C SER A 36 8.06 10.67 -20.34
N ASN A 37 7.39 9.61 -19.87
CA ASN A 37 6.00 9.71 -19.46
C ASN A 37 5.91 10.46 -18.12
N PRO A 38 5.23 11.61 -18.06
CA PRO A 38 5.07 12.33 -16.81
C PRO A 38 4.18 11.49 -15.88
N SER A 39 4.75 11.03 -14.78
CA SER A 39 4.00 10.42 -13.68
C SER A 39 4.07 11.35 -12.48
N VAL A 40 2.95 11.48 -11.78
CA VAL A 40 2.87 12.24 -10.54
C VAL A 40 2.67 11.25 -9.41
N VAL A 41 3.66 11.19 -8.51
CA VAL A 41 3.60 10.36 -7.32
C VAL A 41 3.24 11.26 -6.14
N MET A 42 2.17 10.92 -5.44
CA MET A 42 1.77 11.60 -4.23
C MET A 42 1.56 10.62 -3.10
N ARG A 43 1.99 11.03 -1.90
CA ARG A 43 1.72 10.31 -0.67
C ARG A 43 0.44 10.87 -0.04
N GLY A 44 -0.55 10.03 0.18
CA GLY A 44 -1.82 10.42 0.77
C GLY A 44 -2.63 9.23 1.26
N SER A 45 -3.79 9.51 1.84
CA SER A 45 -4.77 8.49 2.17
C SER A 45 -5.65 8.22 0.95
N ALA A 46 -5.85 6.95 0.58
CA ALA A 46 -6.80 6.60 -0.47
C ALA A 46 -8.25 6.97 -0.10
N ALA A 47 -8.54 7.14 1.19
CA ALA A 47 -9.83 7.60 1.71
C ALA A 47 -10.00 9.14 1.69
N GLU A 48 -9.00 9.89 1.24
CA GLU A 48 -9.02 11.36 1.22
C GLU A 48 -8.10 11.86 0.09
N LEU A 49 -8.58 11.79 -1.16
CA LEU A 49 -7.78 12.11 -2.34
C LEU A 49 -7.82 13.62 -2.65
N PRO A 50 -6.68 14.28 -2.91
CA PRO A 50 -6.60 15.72 -3.16
C PRO A 50 -6.93 16.08 -4.62
N TYR A 51 -8.00 15.48 -5.15
CA TYR A 51 -8.39 15.58 -6.54
C TYR A 51 -9.86 15.99 -6.65
N ASP A 52 -10.20 16.70 -7.73
CA ASP A 52 -11.58 17.03 -8.05
C ASP A 52 -12.36 15.80 -8.53
N ASN A 53 -13.67 15.94 -8.68
CA ASN A 53 -14.55 14.86 -9.12
C ASN A 53 -14.33 14.57 -10.61
N GLY A 54 -14.38 13.29 -10.99
CA GLY A 54 -14.42 12.88 -12.40
C GLY A 54 -13.19 13.29 -13.22
N ILE A 55 -11.99 13.24 -12.64
CA ILE A 55 -10.76 13.65 -13.33
C ILE A 55 -10.05 12.48 -14.02
N PHE A 56 -10.20 11.25 -13.53
CA PHE A 56 -9.49 10.08 -14.06
C PHE A 56 -10.36 9.23 -14.97
N ASP A 57 -9.79 8.76 -16.08
CA ASP A 57 -10.43 7.81 -17.00
C ASP A 57 -10.52 6.40 -16.39
N ALA A 58 -9.55 6.05 -15.55
CA ALA A 58 -9.55 4.79 -14.81
C ALA A 58 -8.86 4.91 -13.45
N VAL A 59 -9.30 4.11 -12.50
CA VAL A 59 -8.65 3.88 -11.21
C VAL A 59 -8.34 2.39 -11.08
N ILE A 60 -7.09 2.07 -10.78
CA ILE A 60 -6.60 0.69 -10.63
C ILE A 60 -5.99 0.57 -9.23
N THR A 61 -6.48 -0.36 -8.43
CA THR A 61 -6.08 -0.48 -7.02
C THR A 61 -6.05 -1.93 -6.53
N ASP A 62 -5.20 -2.20 -5.55
CA ASP A 62 -5.09 -3.47 -4.82
C ASP A 62 -5.18 -3.16 -3.31
N PRO A 63 -6.41 -3.02 -2.76
CA PRO A 63 -6.58 -2.67 -1.35
C PRO A 63 -6.13 -3.82 -0.44
N PRO A 64 -5.73 -3.52 0.82
CA PRO A 64 -5.27 -4.56 1.74
C PRO A 64 -6.36 -5.60 2.01
N TYR A 65 -5.97 -6.86 2.15
CA TYR A 65 -6.91 -7.96 2.38
C TYR A 65 -7.40 -8.03 3.83
N TYR A 66 -8.59 -8.56 4.01
CA TYR A 66 -9.10 -8.89 5.34
C TYR A 66 -8.17 -9.90 6.03
N HIS A 67 -7.84 -9.68 7.31
CA HIS A 67 -6.76 -10.35 8.05
C HIS A 67 -5.31 -10.06 7.60
N ASN A 68 -5.03 -9.07 6.76
CA ASN A 68 -3.64 -8.71 6.48
C ASN A 68 -2.92 -8.26 7.76
N GLU A 69 -1.63 -8.61 7.81
CA GLU A 69 -0.72 -8.12 8.83
C GLU A 69 -0.61 -6.60 8.77
N SER A 70 -0.24 -5.97 9.89
CA SER A 70 -0.04 -4.53 9.91
C SER A 70 1.23 -4.17 9.14
N TYR A 71 1.07 -3.78 7.87
CA TYR A 71 2.15 -3.34 7.01
C TYR A 71 2.92 -2.17 7.61
N SER A 72 2.24 -1.30 8.34
CA SER A 72 2.92 -0.24 9.05
C SER A 72 3.94 -0.79 10.05
N GLU A 73 3.61 -1.79 10.88
CA GLU A 73 4.58 -2.45 11.77
C GLU A 73 5.72 -3.11 10.99
N LEU A 74 5.40 -3.86 9.92
CA LEU A 74 6.41 -4.49 9.07
C LEU A 74 7.36 -3.46 8.43
N SER A 75 6.83 -2.29 8.08
CA SER A 75 7.60 -1.21 7.47
C SER A 75 8.60 -0.57 8.44
N ASP A 76 8.40 -0.66 9.75
CA ASP A 76 9.34 -0.09 10.73
C ASP A 76 10.72 -0.77 10.64
N VAL A 77 10.76 -2.06 10.29
CA VAL A 77 12.02 -2.79 10.07
C VAL A 77 12.87 -2.12 9.01
N CYS A 78 12.25 -1.65 7.92
CA CYS A 78 12.96 -0.92 6.87
C CYS A 78 13.14 0.57 7.22
N TYR A 79 12.18 1.16 7.93
CA TYR A 79 12.16 2.59 8.26
C TYR A 79 13.38 3.03 9.06
N VAL A 80 13.81 2.22 10.04
CA VAL A 80 14.97 2.54 10.88
C VAL A 80 16.28 2.64 10.08
N TRP A 81 16.38 1.96 8.94
CA TRP A 81 17.54 2.05 8.03
C TRP A 81 17.37 3.18 7.01
N LEU A 82 16.16 3.37 6.49
CA LEU A 82 15.87 4.40 5.49
C LEU A 82 15.98 5.82 6.08
N ARG A 83 15.49 6.02 7.30
CA ARG A 83 15.47 7.34 7.96
C ARG A 83 16.85 8.01 8.05
N PRO A 84 17.91 7.38 8.61
CA PRO A 84 19.24 8.00 8.64
C PRO A 84 19.92 8.08 7.26
N THR A 85 19.55 7.19 6.31
CA THR A 85 20.23 7.10 5.01
C THR A 85 19.70 8.10 3.99
N ILE A 86 18.37 8.26 3.90
CA ILE A 86 17.71 9.13 2.91
C ILE A 86 16.71 10.10 3.52
N GLY A 87 16.52 10.10 4.84
CA GLY A 87 15.49 10.93 5.48
C GLY A 87 15.69 12.43 5.31
N PHE A 88 16.95 12.87 5.11
CA PHE A 88 17.25 14.27 4.80
C PHE A 88 16.73 14.72 3.42
N LEU A 89 16.48 13.79 2.50
CA LEU A 89 15.88 14.08 1.19
C LEU A 89 14.35 14.24 1.28
N TYR A 90 13.72 13.63 2.30
CA TYR A 90 12.26 13.58 2.46
C TYR A 90 11.85 13.85 3.93
N PRO A 91 12.19 15.02 4.49
CA PRO A 91 11.99 15.30 5.92
C PRO A 91 10.53 15.13 6.36
N GLU A 92 9.56 15.43 5.50
CA GLU A 92 8.13 15.26 5.74
C GLU A 92 7.67 13.79 5.79
N HIS A 93 8.44 12.87 5.20
CA HIS A 93 8.19 11.43 5.28
C HIS A 93 8.89 10.78 6.47
N PHE A 94 10.01 11.36 6.92
CA PHE A 94 10.88 10.84 7.98
C PHE A 94 10.87 11.64 9.29
N ALA A 95 9.87 12.51 9.48
CA ALA A 95 9.70 13.35 10.67
C ALA A 95 9.42 12.55 11.95
N GLY A 96 8.74 11.40 11.83
CA GLY A 96 8.44 10.51 12.94
C GLY A 96 9.62 9.65 13.36
N GLN A 97 9.53 9.05 14.54
CA GLN A 97 10.44 7.97 14.95
C GLN A 97 10.10 6.63 14.28
N LEU A 98 8.83 6.41 13.98
CA LEU A 98 8.29 5.21 13.33
C LEU A 98 7.33 5.60 12.20
N THR A 99 6.92 4.62 11.41
CA THR A 99 5.94 4.84 10.33
C THR A 99 4.54 5.19 10.88
N PRO A 100 3.71 5.94 10.12
CA PRO A 100 2.35 6.29 10.56
C PRO A 100 1.45 5.06 10.70
N LYS A 101 0.77 4.94 11.85
CA LYS A 101 -0.15 3.81 12.14
C LYS A 101 -1.63 4.17 12.08
N LYS A 102 -1.96 5.44 12.36
CA LYS A 102 -3.33 5.86 12.71
C LYS A 102 -4.35 5.71 11.58
N LYS A 103 -3.95 5.95 10.33
CA LYS A 103 -4.84 5.90 9.14
C LYS A 103 -4.63 4.62 8.30
N GLU A 104 -4.01 3.58 8.85
CA GLU A 104 -3.83 2.31 8.13
C GLU A 104 -5.17 1.56 8.04
N CYS A 105 -5.55 1.10 6.84
CA CYS A 105 -6.74 0.27 6.64
C CYS A 105 -6.48 -1.18 7.08
N VAL A 106 -6.64 -1.47 8.37
CA VAL A 106 -6.38 -2.79 8.98
C VAL A 106 -7.38 -3.12 10.08
N ALA A 107 -7.78 -4.41 10.15
CA ALA A 107 -8.61 -4.95 11.22
C ALA A 107 -7.75 -5.42 12.42
N ALA A 108 -7.13 -4.48 13.13
CA ALA A 108 -6.21 -4.74 14.23
C ALA A 108 -6.87 -4.59 15.63
N ALA A 109 -7.47 -5.65 16.16
CA ALA A 109 -8.22 -5.62 17.44
C ALA A 109 -7.51 -4.87 18.60
N TYR A 110 -6.19 -4.99 18.71
CA TYR A 110 -5.38 -4.31 19.74
C TYR A 110 -5.29 -2.79 19.56
N ARG A 111 -5.53 -2.26 18.36
CA ARG A 111 -5.57 -0.81 18.05
C ARG A 111 -6.97 -0.23 18.15
N GLN A 112 -7.98 -0.98 17.73
CA GLN A 112 -9.36 -0.48 17.64
C GLN A 112 -10.25 -0.90 18.82
N GLY A 113 -9.72 -1.47 19.90
CA GLY A 113 -10.51 -1.73 21.12
C GLY A 113 -11.35 -3.02 21.11
N GLY A 114 -11.16 -3.87 20.11
CA GLY A 114 -11.81 -5.18 20.03
C GLY A 114 -11.96 -5.69 18.59
N LYS A 115 -12.33 -6.97 18.44
CA LYS A 115 -12.49 -7.60 17.12
C LYS A 115 -13.58 -6.93 16.27
N GLN A 116 -14.72 -6.58 16.88
CA GLN A 116 -15.82 -5.97 16.16
C GLN A 116 -15.46 -4.55 15.69
N GLN A 117 -14.94 -3.72 16.59
CA GLN A 117 -14.53 -2.35 16.25
C GLN A 117 -13.42 -2.30 15.19
N ALA A 118 -12.48 -3.25 15.24
CA ALA A 118 -11.45 -3.39 14.20
C ALA A 118 -12.03 -3.79 12.84
N ARG A 119 -13.02 -4.67 12.83
CA ARG A 119 -13.73 -5.06 11.62
C ARG A 119 -14.48 -3.86 11.02
N ASP A 120 -15.28 -3.17 11.84
CA ASP A 120 -16.05 -2.01 11.40
C ASP A 120 -15.14 -0.92 10.84
N TYR A 121 -14.02 -0.64 11.53
CA TYR A 121 -13.01 0.31 11.07
C TYR A 121 -12.40 -0.05 9.71
N TYR A 122 -12.08 -1.33 9.47
CA TYR A 122 -11.59 -1.80 8.18
C TYR A 122 -12.64 -1.64 7.09
N GLU A 123 -13.88 -2.11 7.33
CA GLU A 123 -14.97 -2.05 6.36
C GLU A 123 -15.30 -0.60 5.99
N ASP A 124 -15.33 0.30 6.97
CA ASP A 124 -15.56 1.73 6.76
C ASP A 124 -14.40 2.37 5.99
N THR A 125 -13.14 2.07 6.33
CA THR A 125 -11.98 2.66 5.64
C THR A 125 -11.89 2.18 4.18
N LEU A 126 -12.18 0.91 3.93
CA LEU A 126 -12.26 0.35 2.57
C LEU A 126 -13.38 1.03 1.79
N PHE A 127 -14.57 1.16 2.37
CA PHE A 127 -15.70 1.87 1.77
C PHE A 127 -15.34 3.32 1.44
N GLN A 128 -14.73 4.07 2.36
CA GLN A 128 -14.32 5.45 2.10
C GLN A 128 -13.31 5.56 0.96
N SER A 129 -12.37 4.61 0.87
CA SER A 129 -11.37 4.57 -0.22
C SER A 129 -12.02 4.29 -1.58
N LEU A 130 -12.97 3.36 -1.62
CA LEU A 130 -13.72 3.05 -2.85
C LEU A 130 -14.67 4.18 -3.25
N ARG A 131 -15.25 4.87 -2.27
CA ARG A 131 -16.06 6.08 -2.50
C ARG A 131 -15.23 7.20 -3.13
N GLU A 132 -14.02 7.42 -2.63
CA GLU A 132 -13.09 8.37 -3.24
C GLU A 132 -12.68 7.94 -4.65
N ALA A 133 -12.38 6.65 -4.86
CA ALA A 133 -12.09 6.12 -6.19
C ALA A 133 -13.24 6.38 -7.18
N HIS A 134 -14.48 6.10 -6.78
CA HIS A 134 -15.66 6.41 -7.57
C HIS A 134 -15.79 7.92 -7.83
N ARG A 135 -15.63 8.76 -6.81
CA ARG A 135 -15.72 10.23 -6.91
C ARG A 135 -14.75 10.81 -7.93
N VAL A 136 -13.50 10.37 -7.94
CA VAL A 136 -12.45 10.90 -8.82
C VAL A 136 -12.49 10.29 -10.22
N THR A 137 -13.22 9.19 -10.42
CA THR A 137 -13.37 8.54 -11.73
C THR A 137 -14.45 9.23 -12.55
N LYS A 138 -14.19 9.47 -13.84
CA LYS A 138 -15.18 10.05 -14.78
C LYS A 138 -16.44 9.19 -14.85
N PRO A 139 -17.62 9.78 -15.12
CA PRO A 139 -18.81 8.99 -15.48
C PRO A 139 -18.50 8.06 -16.66
N GLY A 140 -18.73 6.75 -16.49
CA GLY A 140 -18.38 5.73 -17.49
C GLY A 140 -16.90 5.31 -17.51
N GLY A 141 -16.07 5.86 -16.61
CA GLY A 141 -14.70 5.43 -16.40
C GLY A 141 -14.59 4.06 -15.73
N ILE A 142 -13.37 3.53 -15.67
CA ILE A 142 -13.12 2.14 -15.28
C ILE A 142 -12.51 2.07 -13.88
N LEU A 143 -13.14 1.32 -12.97
CA LEU A 143 -12.53 0.91 -11.71
C LEU A 143 -12.08 -0.56 -11.79
N ILE A 144 -10.79 -0.80 -11.58
CA ILE A 144 -10.23 -2.15 -11.46
C ILE A 144 -9.75 -2.34 -10.02
N VAL A 145 -10.32 -3.33 -9.34
CA VAL A 145 -9.89 -3.75 -8.01
C VAL A 145 -9.30 -5.14 -8.09
N VAL A 146 -8.01 -5.25 -7.79
CA VAL A 146 -7.34 -6.54 -7.58
C VAL A 146 -7.61 -6.92 -6.12
N TYR A 147 -8.23 -8.09 -5.90
CA TYR A 147 -8.52 -8.55 -4.56
C TYR A 147 -8.40 -10.06 -4.45
N ALA A 148 -7.86 -10.53 -3.34
CA ALA A 148 -7.75 -11.95 -3.03
C ALA A 148 -8.12 -12.20 -1.57
N HIS A 149 -9.11 -13.05 -1.33
CA HIS A 149 -9.46 -13.47 0.02
C HIS A 149 -9.87 -14.93 0.09
N LYS A 150 -9.47 -15.63 1.16
CA LYS A 150 -9.72 -17.08 1.34
C LYS A 150 -11.17 -17.42 1.67
N THR A 151 -11.94 -16.45 2.16
CA THR A 151 -13.33 -16.66 2.61
C THR A 151 -14.30 -15.82 1.82
N THR A 152 -15.51 -16.36 1.60
CA THR A 152 -16.63 -15.68 0.95
C THR A 152 -17.03 -14.39 1.66
N LEU A 153 -16.92 -14.35 2.99
CA LEU A 153 -17.25 -13.15 3.76
C LEU A 153 -16.36 -11.96 3.38
N GLY A 154 -15.06 -12.19 3.18
CA GLY A 154 -14.14 -11.13 2.76
C GLY A 154 -14.48 -10.58 1.36
N TRP A 155 -15.01 -11.43 0.47
CA TRP A 155 -15.51 -10.99 -0.84
C TRP A 155 -16.84 -10.22 -0.73
N ALA A 156 -17.76 -10.68 0.12
CA ALA A 156 -19.04 -10.00 0.35
C ALA A 156 -18.85 -8.57 0.88
N ILE A 157 -17.87 -8.37 1.77
CA ILE A 157 -17.49 -7.04 2.28
C ILE A 157 -17.05 -6.11 1.15
N LEU A 158 -16.18 -6.58 0.25
CA LEU A 158 -15.73 -5.78 -0.88
C LEU A 158 -16.90 -5.43 -1.81
N VAL A 159 -17.74 -6.40 -2.14
CA VAL A 159 -18.90 -6.19 -3.03
C VAL A 159 -19.90 -5.21 -2.42
N ASP A 160 -20.18 -5.29 -1.11
CA ASP A 160 -21.06 -4.32 -0.44
C ASP A 160 -20.43 -2.93 -0.40
N ALA A 161 -19.13 -2.83 -0.13
CA ALA A 161 -18.42 -1.55 -0.14
C ALA A 161 -18.47 -0.89 -1.53
N LEU A 162 -18.26 -1.66 -2.60
CA LEU A 162 -18.42 -1.19 -3.99
C LEU A 162 -19.86 -0.72 -4.25
N ARG A 163 -20.86 -1.55 -3.93
CA ARG A 163 -22.27 -1.21 -4.12
C ARG A 163 -22.67 0.08 -3.38
N ARG A 164 -22.12 0.31 -2.19
CA ARG A 164 -22.37 1.53 -1.40
C ARG A 164 -21.64 2.75 -1.96
N ALA A 165 -20.47 2.56 -2.57
CA ALA A 165 -19.62 3.63 -3.07
C ALA A 165 -20.21 4.34 -4.31
N GLY A 166 -21.01 3.61 -5.09
CA GLY A 166 -21.58 4.05 -6.38
C GLY A 166 -20.92 3.35 -7.56
#